data_AF-A0A7X8J9M5-F1
#
_entry.id   AF-A0A7X8J9M5-F1
#
_cell.length_a   1.000
_cell.length_b   1.000
_cell.length_c   1.000
_cell.angle_alpha   90.00
_cell.angle_beta   90.00
_cell.angle_gamma   90.00
#
_symmetry.space_group_name_H-M   'P 1'
#
loop_
_entity.id
_entity.type
_entity.pdbx_description
1 polymer ?
#
loop_
_entity_poly.entity_id
_entity_poly.type
_entity_poly.pdbx_seq_one_letter_code
_entity_poly.pdbx_strand_id
1 'polypeptide(L)'
;MKISDFSQLRYGMFVHFGLYSQIGRGEWTMNREKMSLAELEKVAAEFNPAAFDADALCRLAIEGGMKYLVFTTMHHEGFRMYDSELSAFNAMNYCGRDLVKEIMDASKRHDLKIGLYHSLNNWYDQPDAVDALEDKVKYEKFISNTFTRLKELVSRFKSIDILWYDGWWPFNADGWQAERMNNELRAIQPQLIFNGRNGLPGDFGTPEGHLTAPVPWRPWEACMTLNRHWGFHKHDTYWKSPLEVIEMLLTCSVGKGNLLLNIGPDATGSVPSASGDIVRKVGQWIRDGGAELLAGLEPMPFAPIIREPNDRGDWDHAGPFGAYDHKLFQILFYYPGRKLTLTGLEMKVNAVSNKKYGKLDFKQENDRITVTLPESMEHDFAPIIVFDCASKPSIYRTGGMRTPSVEHPRYDPVQPDIAY
;
A
#
# COMPACT_ATOMS: atom_id res chain seq x y z
N MET A 1 6.49 11.18 12.50
CA MET A 1 5.09 11.55 12.18
C MET A 1 4.14 11.16 13.33
N LYS A 2 3.02 11.86 13.53
CA LYS A 2 1.98 11.37 14.47
C LYS A 2 1.21 10.22 13.83
N ILE A 3 0.81 9.23 14.61
CA ILE A 3 0.05 8.09 14.08
C ILE A 3 -1.29 8.49 13.45
N SER A 4 -1.90 9.58 13.92
CA SER A 4 -3.11 10.15 13.30
C SER A 4 -2.87 10.58 11.86
N ASP A 5 -1.69 11.13 11.56
CA ASP A 5 -1.33 11.64 10.25
C ASP A 5 -1.03 10.47 9.30
N PHE A 6 -0.43 9.38 9.82
CA PHE A 6 -0.19 8.15 9.08
C PHE A 6 -1.47 7.60 8.45
N SER A 7 -2.55 7.49 9.24
CA SER A 7 -3.83 6.99 8.73
C SER A 7 -4.47 7.88 7.66
N GLN A 8 -4.03 9.13 7.51
CA GLN A 8 -4.51 10.03 6.45
C GLN A 8 -3.68 9.93 5.16
N LEU A 9 -2.53 9.25 5.19
CA LEU A 9 -1.68 9.11 3.99
C LEU A 9 -2.32 8.22 2.93
N ARG A 10 -3.05 7.18 3.34
CA ARG A 10 -3.83 6.23 2.52
C ARG A 10 -3.05 5.39 1.51
N TYR A 11 -2.01 5.92 0.88
CA TYR A 11 -1.32 5.28 -0.22
C TYR A 11 0.18 5.60 -0.24
N GLY A 12 1.00 4.56 -0.26
CA GLY A 12 2.46 4.64 -0.31
C GLY A 12 3.10 3.68 -1.30
N MET A 13 4.36 3.94 -1.63
CA MET A 13 5.20 3.09 -2.46
C MET A 13 6.11 2.23 -1.60
N PHE A 14 6.11 0.91 -1.78
CA PHE A 14 7.21 0.06 -1.29
C PHE A 14 8.24 -0.11 -2.42
N VAL A 15 9.52 -0.04 -2.09
CA VAL A 15 10.60 -0.31 -3.03
C VAL A 15 11.52 -1.37 -2.45
N HIS A 16 11.46 -2.57 -3.04
CA HIS A 16 12.42 -3.64 -2.77
C HIS A 16 13.52 -3.62 -3.83
N PHE A 17 14.68 -3.09 -3.43
CA PHE A 17 15.89 -3.04 -4.26
C PHE A 17 17.11 -3.48 -3.45
N GLY A 18 17.94 -4.34 -4.04
CA GLY A 18 19.11 -4.97 -3.42
C GLY A 18 19.88 -5.85 -4.41
N LEU A 19 20.81 -6.68 -3.94
CA LEU A 19 21.61 -7.56 -4.80
C LEU A 19 20.74 -8.60 -5.50
N TYR A 20 19.66 -9.04 -4.85
CA TYR A 20 18.66 -9.91 -5.47
C TYR A 20 18.07 -9.38 -6.78
N SER A 21 18.08 -8.06 -7.02
CA SER A 21 17.64 -7.50 -8.31
C SER A 21 18.58 -7.86 -9.45
N GLN A 22 19.87 -8.10 -9.19
CA GLN A 22 20.81 -8.60 -10.18
C GLN A 22 20.60 -10.08 -10.49
N ILE A 23 20.26 -10.86 -9.46
CA ILE A 23 19.94 -12.28 -9.59
C ILE A 23 18.62 -12.47 -10.37
N GLY A 24 17.66 -11.56 -10.18
CA GLY A 24 16.43 -11.46 -10.95
C GLY A 24 15.45 -12.61 -10.71
N ARG A 25 15.47 -13.20 -9.51
CA ARG A 25 14.59 -14.32 -9.09
C ARG A 25 13.93 -14.08 -7.73
N GLY A 26 13.82 -12.83 -7.31
CA GLY A 26 13.25 -12.43 -6.02
C GLY A 26 14.25 -12.39 -4.86
N GLU A 27 13.86 -11.74 -3.78
CA GLU A 27 14.68 -11.37 -2.63
C GLU A 27 15.07 -12.52 -1.69
N TRP A 28 14.43 -13.68 -1.84
CA TRP A 28 14.71 -14.90 -1.07
C TRP A 28 15.66 -15.87 -1.77
N THR A 29 16.21 -15.51 -2.93
CA THR A 29 17.04 -16.42 -3.74
C THR A 29 18.22 -16.98 -2.95
N MET A 30 18.95 -16.15 -2.19
CA MET A 30 20.07 -16.61 -1.35
C MET A 30 19.67 -17.79 -0.45
N ASN A 31 18.56 -17.68 0.28
CA ASN A 31 18.07 -18.72 1.18
C ASN A 31 17.53 -19.95 0.42
N ARG A 32 16.73 -19.73 -0.64
CA ARG A 32 16.09 -20.83 -1.38
C ARG A 32 17.07 -21.68 -2.18
N GLU A 33 18.10 -21.04 -2.72
CA GLU A 33 19.14 -21.71 -3.52
C GLU A 33 20.38 -22.05 -2.68
N LYS A 34 20.38 -21.72 -1.38
CA LYS A 34 21.51 -21.93 -0.45
C LYS A 34 22.82 -21.35 -0.95
N MET A 35 22.76 -20.13 -1.50
CA MET A 35 23.95 -19.43 -1.97
C MET A 35 24.91 -19.19 -0.80
N SER A 36 26.18 -19.46 -1.03
CA SER A 36 27.27 -19.13 -0.11
C SER A 36 27.52 -17.62 -0.07
N LEU A 37 28.17 -17.15 1.00
CA LEU A 37 28.58 -15.74 1.11
C LEU A 37 29.51 -15.33 -0.04
N ALA A 38 30.41 -16.23 -0.47
CA ALA A 38 31.30 -15.98 -1.61
C ALA A 38 30.55 -15.84 -2.95
N GLU A 39 29.43 -16.54 -3.13
CA GLU A 39 28.58 -16.34 -4.31
C GLU A 39 27.85 -14.99 -4.23
N LEU A 40 27.35 -14.62 -3.06
CA LEU A 40 26.70 -13.32 -2.86
C LEU A 40 27.69 -12.15 -3.04
N GLU A 41 28.94 -12.29 -2.59
CA GLU A 41 30.00 -11.30 -2.79
C GLU A 41 30.36 -11.11 -4.26
N LYS A 42 30.26 -12.17 -5.09
CA LYS A 42 30.41 -12.04 -6.55
C LYS A 42 29.28 -11.23 -7.16
N VAL A 43 28.05 -11.44 -6.70
CA VAL A 43 26.91 -10.59 -7.10
C VAL A 43 27.19 -9.15 -6.70
N ALA A 44 27.57 -8.90 -5.44
CA ALA A 44 27.91 -7.56 -4.97
C ALA A 44 29.01 -6.88 -5.79
N ALA A 45 30.04 -7.62 -6.20
CA ALA A 45 31.14 -7.11 -7.03
C ALA A 45 30.69 -6.61 -8.42
N GLU A 46 29.55 -7.10 -8.92
CA GLU A 46 28.93 -6.67 -10.17
C GLU A 46 27.81 -5.64 -9.94
N PHE A 47 27.54 -5.24 -8.68
CA PHE A 47 26.46 -4.32 -8.32
C PHE A 47 26.71 -2.92 -8.89
N ASN A 48 25.99 -2.60 -9.98
CA ASN A 48 26.09 -1.31 -10.64
C ASN A 48 24.69 -0.78 -11.00
N PRO A 49 24.05 -0.02 -10.09
CA PRO A 49 22.72 0.52 -10.30
C PRO A 49 22.76 1.79 -11.17
N ALA A 50 23.26 1.68 -12.39
CA ALA A 50 23.56 2.81 -13.28
C ALA A 50 22.32 3.65 -13.68
N ALA A 51 21.13 3.06 -13.66
CA ALA A 51 19.87 3.73 -13.97
C ALA A 51 19.06 4.10 -12.72
N PHE A 52 19.56 3.85 -11.51
CA PHE A 52 18.89 4.25 -10.28
C PHE A 52 18.86 5.77 -10.16
N ASP A 53 17.65 6.33 -10.10
CA ASP A 53 17.37 7.74 -9.88
C ASP A 53 16.33 7.88 -8.76
N ALA A 54 16.79 8.35 -7.59
CA ALA A 54 15.95 8.58 -6.43
C ALA A 54 14.86 9.64 -6.66
N ASP A 55 15.15 10.69 -7.45
CA ASP A 55 14.14 11.68 -7.82
C ASP A 55 13.12 11.08 -8.79
N ALA A 56 13.52 10.19 -9.72
CA ALA A 56 12.58 9.50 -10.59
C ALA A 56 11.62 8.61 -9.81
N LEU A 57 12.11 7.89 -8.80
CA LEU A 57 11.27 7.08 -7.90
C LEU A 57 10.27 7.96 -7.13
N CYS A 58 10.73 9.07 -6.55
CA CYS A 58 9.85 10.00 -5.85
C CYS A 58 8.81 10.65 -6.78
N ARG A 59 9.22 11.06 -7.99
CA ARG A 59 8.30 11.56 -9.02
C ARG A 59 7.26 10.51 -9.41
N LEU A 60 7.66 9.25 -9.60
CA LEU A 60 6.72 8.17 -9.90
C LEU A 60 5.70 7.97 -8.77
N ALA A 61 6.13 8.02 -7.51
CA ALA A 61 5.22 7.94 -6.36
C ALA A 61 4.20 9.09 -6.37
N ILE A 62 4.64 10.33 -6.60
CA ILE A 62 3.76 11.50 -6.72
C ILE A 62 2.80 11.37 -7.91
N GLU A 63 3.31 10.97 -9.08
CA GLU A 63 2.53 10.72 -10.29
C GLU A 63 1.47 9.64 -10.04
N GLY A 64 1.77 8.65 -9.18
CA GLY A 64 0.87 7.63 -8.70
C GLY A 64 -0.14 8.08 -7.65
N GLY A 65 -0.03 9.30 -7.13
CA GLY A 65 -0.89 9.83 -6.06
C GLY A 65 -0.50 9.39 -4.65
N MET A 66 0.65 8.72 -4.48
CA MET A 66 1.16 8.26 -3.19
C MET A 66 1.71 9.44 -2.37
N LYS A 67 1.70 9.28 -1.04
CA LYS A 67 2.12 10.32 -0.07
C LYS A 67 3.39 9.99 0.69
N TYR A 68 3.85 8.76 0.55
CA TYR A 68 5.03 8.27 1.24
C TYR A 68 5.68 7.12 0.47
N LEU A 69 6.94 6.85 0.82
CA LEU A 69 7.72 5.76 0.26
C LEU A 69 8.36 4.96 1.40
N VAL A 70 8.51 3.65 1.25
CA VAL A 70 9.27 2.77 2.13
C VAL A 70 10.37 2.09 1.30
N PHE A 71 11.64 2.31 1.65
CA PHE A 71 12.78 1.80 0.88
C PHE A 71 13.58 0.76 1.67
N THR A 72 13.97 -0.34 1.00
CA THR A 72 14.83 -1.39 1.60
C THR A 72 16.24 -0.89 1.86
N THR A 73 16.56 -0.61 3.13
CA THR A 73 17.92 -0.20 3.54
C THR A 73 18.86 -1.40 3.68
N MET A 74 18.29 -2.55 4.06
CA MET A 74 18.94 -3.85 4.15
C MET A 74 17.84 -4.91 4.16
N HIS A 75 17.90 -5.86 3.23
CA HIS A 75 17.03 -7.04 3.25
C HIS A 75 17.73 -8.21 3.97
N HIS A 76 17.10 -9.38 4.02
CA HIS A 76 17.61 -10.55 4.74
C HIS A 76 19.02 -10.98 4.28
N GLU A 77 19.38 -10.75 3.01
CA GLU A 77 20.71 -11.04 2.46
C GLU A 77 21.85 -10.23 3.10
N GLY A 78 21.54 -9.21 3.92
CA GLY A 78 22.51 -8.49 4.73
C GLY A 78 23.28 -7.37 4.01
N PHE A 79 23.09 -7.20 2.69
CA PHE A 79 23.68 -6.09 1.95
C PHE A 79 23.03 -4.77 2.34
N ARG A 80 23.86 -3.82 2.79
CA ARG A 80 23.40 -2.50 3.23
C ARG A 80 23.42 -1.54 2.07
N MET A 81 22.27 -0.95 1.75
CA MET A 81 22.09 -0.01 0.64
C MET A 81 22.62 1.41 0.93
N TYR A 82 23.40 1.56 2.00
CA TYR A 82 23.95 2.81 2.50
C TYR A 82 25.39 2.65 2.97
N ASP A 83 26.09 3.76 3.21
CA ASP A 83 27.47 3.76 3.69
C ASP A 83 27.54 3.37 5.18
N SER A 84 27.57 2.08 5.47
CA SER A 84 27.63 1.55 6.84
C SER A 84 29.08 1.40 7.31
N GLU A 85 29.34 1.85 8.54
CA GLU A 85 30.62 1.67 9.23
C GLU A 85 30.73 0.29 9.89
N LEU A 86 29.61 -0.44 10.00
CA LEU A 86 29.54 -1.73 10.70
C LEU A 86 29.93 -2.92 9.82
N SER A 87 29.87 -2.76 8.49
CA SER A 87 30.23 -3.83 7.56
C SER A 87 30.71 -3.25 6.23
N ALA A 88 31.76 -3.83 5.68
CA ALA A 88 32.24 -3.50 4.34
C ALA A 88 31.27 -3.95 3.23
N PHE A 89 30.33 -4.85 3.55
CA PHE A 89 29.32 -5.38 2.64
C PHE A 89 28.16 -4.39 2.45
N ASN A 90 28.45 -3.30 1.73
CA ASN A 90 27.54 -2.16 1.56
C ASN A 90 27.68 -1.46 0.20
N ALA A 91 26.65 -0.71 -0.20
CA ALA A 91 26.58 -0.04 -1.51
C ALA A 91 27.69 0.99 -1.75
N MET A 92 28.14 1.71 -0.71
CA MET A 92 29.23 2.69 -0.86
C MET A 92 30.53 2.00 -1.30
N ASN A 93 30.86 0.85 -0.72
CA ASN A 93 32.08 0.13 -1.05
C ASN A 93 32.04 -0.58 -2.41
N TYR A 94 30.85 -1.03 -2.85
CA TYR A 94 30.72 -1.82 -4.07
C TYR A 94 30.36 -0.99 -5.31
N CYS A 95 29.56 0.07 -5.16
CA CYS A 95 29.14 0.91 -6.29
C CYS A 95 29.39 2.41 -6.07
N GLY A 96 30.01 2.81 -4.96
CA GLY A 96 30.36 4.21 -4.68
C GLY A 96 29.16 5.11 -4.36
N ARG A 97 28.00 4.54 -4.01
CA ARG A 97 26.75 5.28 -3.80
C ARG A 97 26.10 4.92 -2.48
N ASP A 98 25.60 5.95 -1.77
CA ASP A 98 24.70 5.79 -0.63
C ASP A 98 23.25 5.96 -1.10
N LEU A 99 22.63 4.86 -1.51
CA LEU A 99 21.32 4.87 -2.15
C LEU A 99 20.19 5.23 -1.17
N VAL A 100 20.34 4.89 0.11
CA VAL A 100 19.39 5.33 1.16
C VAL A 100 19.49 6.84 1.34
N LYS A 101 20.70 7.42 1.38
CA LYS A 101 20.87 8.87 1.46
C LYS A 101 20.23 9.57 0.26
N GLU A 102 20.43 9.06 -0.95
CA GLU A 102 19.83 9.62 -2.17
C GLU A 102 18.30 9.64 -2.08
N ILE A 103 17.67 8.55 -1.61
CA ILE A 103 16.22 8.47 -1.41
C ILE A 103 15.72 9.38 -0.30
N MET A 104 16.43 9.46 0.82
CA MET A 104 16.09 10.37 1.92
C MET A 104 16.10 11.83 1.45
N ASP A 105 17.15 12.22 0.72
CA ASP A 105 17.28 13.58 0.18
C ASP A 105 16.21 13.88 -0.88
N ALA A 106 15.93 12.92 -1.78
CA ALA A 106 14.88 13.06 -2.80
C ALA A 106 13.49 13.15 -2.17
N SER A 107 13.16 12.28 -1.22
CA SER A 107 11.87 12.30 -0.51
C SER A 107 11.63 13.65 0.15
N LYS A 108 12.67 14.24 0.77
CA LYS A 108 12.61 15.59 1.33
C LYS A 108 12.39 16.67 0.27
N ARG A 109 13.06 16.60 -0.88
CA ARG A 109 12.85 17.55 -2.00
C ARG A 109 11.41 17.52 -2.54
N HIS A 110 10.80 16.33 -2.52
CA HIS A 110 9.47 16.06 -3.08
C HIS A 110 8.34 16.11 -2.04
N ASP A 111 8.63 16.48 -0.79
CA ASP A 111 7.68 16.50 0.34
C ASP A 111 6.94 15.16 0.55
N LEU A 112 7.64 14.05 0.33
CA LEU A 112 7.15 12.71 0.63
C LEU A 112 7.57 12.30 2.04
N LYS A 113 6.64 11.69 2.78
CA LYS A 113 7.03 10.99 4.02
C LYS A 113 7.88 9.78 3.67
N ILE A 114 8.85 9.47 4.53
CA ILE A 114 9.83 8.42 4.23
C ILE A 114 9.89 7.36 5.33
N GLY A 115 9.73 6.12 4.90
CA GLY A 115 9.96 4.93 5.67
C GLY A 115 11.24 4.22 5.24
N LEU A 116 11.94 3.67 6.22
CA LEU A 116 13.08 2.81 5.98
C LEU A 116 12.70 1.40 6.39
N TYR A 117 12.69 0.49 5.41
CA TYR A 117 12.63 -0.94 5.69
C TYR A 117 13.99 -1.42 6.15
N HIS A 118 14.04 -2.19 7.22
CA HIS A 118 15.27 -2.80 7.70
C HIS A 118 14.99 -4.20 8.27
N SER A 119 15.66 -5.21 7.73
CA SER A 119 15.54 -6.55 8.27
C SER A 119 16.24 -6.68 9.63
N LEU A 120 15.55 -7.27 10.60
CA LEU A 120 16.11 -7.71 11.87
C LEU A 120 17.02 -8.93 11.66
N ASN A 121 16.62 -9.80 10.74
CA ASN A 121 17.46 -10.89 10.26
C ASN A 121 18.58 -10.41 9.34
N ASN A 122 19.66 -11.19 9.33
CA ASN A 122 20.81 -10.96 8.49
C ASN A 122 21.48 -12.31 8.21
N TRP A 123 21.49 -12.73 6.95
CA TRP A 123 22.08 -14.00 6.50
C TRP A 123 23.57 -13.88 6.15
N TYR A 124 24.13 -12.66 6.17
CA TYR A 124 25.53 -12.41 5.86
C TYR A 124 26.41 -12.33 7.11
N ASP A 125 25.97 -11.56 8.11
CA ASP A 125 26.73 -11.39 9.35
C ASP A 125 26.58 -12.61 10.28
N GLN A 126 27.63 -12.90 11.06
CA GLN A 126 27.63 -13.97 12.05
C GLN A 126 27.84 -13.43 13.49
N PRO A 127 27.19 -14.02 14.52
CA PRO A 127 26.18 -15.09 14.43
C PRO A 127 24.89 -14.60 13.76
N ASP A 128 24.24 -15.49 13.00
CA ASP A 128 22.90 -15.26 12.47
C ASP A 128 21.81 -15.62 13.50
N ALA A 129 20.54 -15.53 13.09
CA ALA A 129 19.40 -15.79 13.97
C ALA A 129 19.21 -17.28 14.33
N VAL A 130 19.67 -18.22 13.50
CA VAL A 130 19.65 -19.66 13.82
C VAL A 130 20.71 -19.96 14.85
N ASP A 131 21.91 -19.44 14.64
CA ASP A 131 23.00 -19.47 15.61
C ASP A 131 22.57 -18.92 16.98
N ALA A 132 21.85 -17.80 16.98
CA ALA A 132 21.27 -17.19 18.17
C ALA A 132 20.16 -18.03 18.82
N LEU A 133 19.44 -18.85 18.04
CA LEU A 133 18.42 -19.75 18.60
C LEU A 133 19.06 -20.93 19.35
N GLU A 134 20.24 -21.36 18.91
CA GLU A 134 20.92 -22.56 19.42
C GLU A 134 21.89 -22.26 20.57
N ASP A 135 22.42 -21.04 20.68
CA ASP A 135 23.44 -20.68 21.66
C ASP A 135 23.18 -19.31 22.29
N LYS A 136 23.18 -19.26 23.64
CA LYS A 136 22.89 -18.04 24.41
C LYS A 136 23.94 -16.93 24.23
N VAL A 137 25.22 -17.28 24.10
CA VAL A 137 26.29 -16.29 23.88
C VAL A 137 26.16 -15.71 22.47
N LYS A 138 25.85 -16.57 21.49
CA LYS A 138 25.55 -16.12 20.13
C LYS A 138 24.30 -15.23 20.08
N TYR A 139 23.26 -15.55 20.84
CA TYR A 139 22.07 -14.71 21.00
C TYR A 139 22.41 -13.31 21.51
N GLU A 140 23.18 -13.21 22.61
CA GLU A 140 23.55 -11.91 23.18
C GLU A 140 24.33 -11.06 22.17
N LYS A 141 25.23 -11.68 21.40
CA LYS A 141 25.97 -11.01 20.32
C LYS A 141 25.07 -10.61 19.15
N PHE A 142 24.19 -11.49 18.69
CA PHE A 142 23.24 -11.21 17.61
C PHE A 142 22.33 -10.04 17.95
N ILE A 143 21.72 -10.03 19.14
CA ILE A 143 20.87 -8.92 19.58
C ILE A 143 21.68 -7.62 19.73
N SER A 144 22.87 -7.67 20.31
CA SER A 144 23.75 -6.50 20.39
C SER A 144 24.09 -5.93 19.00
N ASN A 145 24.37 -6.79 18.03
CA ASN A 145 24.64 -6.39 16.65
C ASN A 145 23.39 -5.76 16.01
N THR A 146 22.21 -6.37 16.15
CA THR A 146 20.95 -5.83 15.63
C THR A 146 20.65 -4.43 16.20
N PHE A 147 20.81 -4.24 17.52
CA PHE A 147 20.66 -2.91 18.13
C PHE A 147 21.67 -1.90 17.58
N THR A 148 22.91 -2.32 17.37
CA THR A 148 23.96 -1.46 16.81
C THR A 148 23.63 -1.03 15.39
N ARG A 149 23.17 -1.95 14.53
CA ARG A 149 22.73 -1.64 13.16
C ARG A 149 21.54 -0.67 13.13
N LEU A 150 20.53 -0.91 13.96
CA LEU A 150 19.35 -0.05 14.01
C LEU A 150 19.70 1.36 14.51
N LYS A 151 20.56 1.46 15.54
CA LYS A 151 21.08 2.76 16.04
C LYS A 151 21.89 3.49 15.00
N GLU A 152 22.76 2.79 14.27
CA GLU A 152 23.51 3.38 13.15
C GLU A 152 22.54 3.99 12.12
N LEU A 153 21.54 3.21 11.67
CA LEU A 153 20.57 3.65 10.68
C LEU A 153 19.82 4.91 11.13
N VAL A 154 19.24 4.90 12.34
CA VAL A 154 18.45 6.05 12.84
C VAL A 154 19.32 7.24 13.27
N SER A 155 20.62 7.04 13.55
CA SER A 155 21.52 8.15 13.87
C SER A 155 22.05 8.81 12.60
N ARG A 156 22.35 8.02 11.57
CA ARG A 156 22.84 8.48 10.26
C ARG A 156 21.75 9.24 9.50
N PHE A 157 20.55 8.66 9.41
CA PHE A 157 19.46 9.24 8.63
C PHE A 157 18.45 9.93 9.54
N LYS A 158 18.43 11.27 9.52
CA LYS A 158 17.48 12.07 10.31
C LYS A 158 16.16 12.25 9.57
N SER A 159 15.10 12.48 10.33
CA SER A 159 13.74 12.73 9.82
C SER A 159 13.12 11.49 9.15
N ILE A 160 13.41 10.31 9.68
CA ILE A 160 12.68 9.10 9.31
C ILE A 160 11.28 9.20 9.91
N ASP A 161 10.25 8.93 9.10
CA ASP A 161 8.87 8.89 9.58
C ASP A 161 8.51 7.48 10.05
N ILE A 162 8.87 6.45 9.28
CA ILE A 162 8.50 5.05 9.52
C ILE A 162 9.77 4.20 9.60
N LEU A 163 9.93 3.42 10.66
CA LEU A 163 10.89 2.32 10.66
C LEU A 163 10.12 1.00 10.50
N TRP A 164 10.25 0.41 9.32
CA TRP A 164 9.49 -0.76 8.89
C TRP A 164 10.35 -2.01 9.09
N TYR A 165 10.19 -2.68 10.24
CA TYR A 165 10.96 -3.89 10.53
C TYR A 165 10.49 -5.07 9.71
N ASP A 166 11.35 -6.06 9.52
CA ASP A 166 10.96 -7.35 8.98
C ASP A 166 11.97 -8.44 9.35
N GLY A 167 11.69 -9.71 9.03
CA GLY A 167 12.53 -10.81 9.48
C GLY A 167 12.39 -11.05 10.97
N TRP A 168 11.15 -10.99 11.48
CA TRP A 168 10.83 -11.15 12.89
C TRP A 168 11.06 -12.59 13.41
N TRP A 169 11.11 -13.58 12.53
CA TRP A 169 11.43 -14.95 12.93
C TRP A 169 12.93 -15.08 13.31
N PRO A 170 13.32 -16.00 14.20
CA PRO A 170 12.47 -16.94 14.94
C PRO A 170 11.98 -16.40 16.30
N PHE A 171 12.30 -15.16 16.67
CA PHE A 171 12.04 -14.64 18.02
C PHE A 171 10.67 -13.98 18.17
N ASN A 172 10.14 -14.02 19.39
CA ASN A 172 9.00 -13.20 19.82
C ASN A 172 9.48 -11.83 20.34
N ALA A 173 8.55 -11.01 20.86
CA ALA A 173 8.87 -9.68 21.39
C ALA A 173 9.97 -9.68 22.47
N ASP A 174 9.96 -10.67 23.35
CA ASP A 174 10.97 -10.80 24.43
C ASP A 174 12.34 -11.14 23.85
N GLY A 175 12.40 -12.09 22.91
CA GLY A 175 13.64 -12.47 22.23
C GLY A 175 14.23 -11.35 21.39
N TRP A 176 13.42 -10.47 20.81
CA TRP A 176 13.92 -9.26 20.17
C TRP A 176 14.28 -8.14 21.12
N GLN A 177 13.93 -8.26 22.41
CA GLN A 177 13.94 -7.15 23.36
C GLN A 177 13.18 -5.93 22.79
N ALA A 178 12.02 -6.20 22.18
CA ALA A 178 11.33 -5.28 21.28
C ALA A 178 10.92 -3.94 21.95
N GLU A 179 10.51 -3.98 23.22
CA GLU A 179 10.21 -2.77 24.00
C GLU A 179 11.45 -1.87 24.14
N ARG A 180 12.58 -2.48 24.51
CA ARG A 180 13.86 -1.79 24.61
C ARG A 180 14.30 -1.24 23.25
N MET A 181 14.15 -2.02 22.19
CA MET A 181 14.47 -1.64 20.81
C MET A 181 13.73 -0.36 20.41
N ASN A 182 12.40 -0.36 20.54
CA ASN A 182 11.59 0.81 20.16
C ASN A 182 11.89 2.03 21.05
N ASN A 183 12.12 1.83 22.36
CA ASN A 183 12.45 2.92 23.27
C ASN A 183 13.80 3.57 22.96
N GLU A 184 14.85 2.78 22.69
CA GLU A 184 16.17 3.31 22.37
C GLU A 184 16.17 4.04 21.02
N LEU A 185 15.41 3.58 20.03
CA LEU A 185 15.31 4.24 18.72
C LEU A 185 14.46 5.51 18.77
N ARG A 186 13.35 5.52 19.54
CA ARG A 186 12.57 6.75 19.79
C ARG A 186 13.35 7.77 20.61
N ALA A 187 14.26 7.36 21.49
CA ALA A 187 15.14 8.28 22.20
C ALA A 187 16.07 9.06 21.24
N ILE A 188 16.40 8.47 20.08
CA ILE A 188 17.19 9.13 19.02
C ILE A 188 16.28 9.97 18.11
N GLN A 189 15.14 9.41 17.69
CA GLN A 189 14.15 10.09 16.84
C GLN A 189 12.72 9.90 17.39
N PRO A 190 12.22 10.84 18.21
CA PRO A 190 10.94 10.71 18.91
C PRO A 190 9.71 10.59 18.01
N GLN A 191 9.84 10.99 16.74
CA GLN A 191 8.75 10.96 15.76
C GLN A 191 8.60 9.63 15.04
N LEU A 192 9.48 8.65 15.27
CA LEU A 192 9.42 7.34 14.61
C LEU A 192 8.12 6.61 14.94
N ILE A 193 7.45 6.11 13.90
CA ILE A 193 6.43 5.06 14.04
C ILE A 193 6.97 3.72 13.55
N PHE A 194 6.53 2.64 14.20
CA PHE A 194 6.97 1.28 13.93
C PHE A 194 5.81 0.39 13.50
N ASN A 195 6.08 -0.55 12.59
CA ASN A 195 5.22 -1.72 12.45
C ASN A 195 5.44 -2.70 13.62
N GLY A 196 4.66 -3.79 13.64
CA GLY A 196 4.74 -4.83 14.67
C GLY A 196 5.76 -5.95 14.42
N ARG A 197 6.61 -5.84 13.39
CA ARG A 197 7.51 -6.95 12.97
C ARG A 197 8.79 -7.08 13.79
N ASN A 198 8.72 -6.71 15.06
CA ASN A 198 9.65 -7.14 16.10
C ASN A 198 8.93 -7.98 17.19
N GLY A 199 7.68 -8.36 16.96
CA GLY A 199 6.85 -9.16 17.87
C GLY A 199 5.87 -8.34 18.71
N LEU A 200 5.97 -7.02 18.72
CA LEU A 200 4.98 -6.14 19.36
C LEU A 200 3.77 -5.88 18.44
N PRO A 201 2.65 -5.34 18.95
CA PRO A 201 1.58 -4.85 18.09
C PRO A 201 2.01 -3.75 17.11
N GLY A 202 3.06 -2.98 17.45
CA GLY A 202 3.53 -1.80 16.71
C GLY A 202 2.63 -0.57 16.91
N ASP A 203 2.92 0.52 16.20
CA ASP A 203 2.03 1.69 16.09
C ASP A 203 0.92 1.47 15.05
N PHE A 204 1.18 0.61 14.06
CA PHE A 204 0.21 0.15 13.07
C PHE A 204 0.37 -1.35 12.75
N GLY A 205 -0.71 -2.00 12.31
CA GLY A 205 -0.71 -3.39 11.83
C GLY A 205 -0.27 -3.51 10.37
N THR A 206 0.27 -4.67 9.97
CA THR A 206 0.83 -4.88 8.62
C THR A 206 0.36 -6.20 7.97
N PRO A 207 -0.92 -6.30 7.57
CA PRO A 207 -1.36 -7.44 6.75
C PRO A 207 -0.55 -7.49 5.45
N GLU A 208 -0.01 -8.67 5.12
CA GLU A 208 0.86 -8.87 3.96
C GLU A 208 0.16 -9.76 2.94
N GLY A 209 -0.01 -9.26 1.72
CA GLY A 209 -0.67 -10.03 0.66
C GLY A 209 -2.18 -10.19 0.82
N HIS A 210 -2.79 -9.55 1.82
CA HIS A 210 -4.24 -9.49 2.03
C HIS A 210 -4.66 -8.12 2.58
N LEU A 211 -5.95 -7.79 2.48
CA LEU A 211 -6.48 -6.45 2.76
C LEU A 211 -7.41 -6.43 3.98
N THR A 212 -7.12 -7.24 4.99
CA THR A 212 -7.99 -7.41 6.16
C THR A 212 -7.67 -6.38 7.23
N ALA A 213 -8.65 -5.54 7.56
CA ALA A 213 -8.52 -4.60 8.67
C ALA A 213 -8.45 -5.35 10.02
N PRO A 214 -7.58 -4.93 10.96
CA PRO A 214 -7.53 -5.54 12.29
C PRO A 214 -8.84 -5.39 13.08
N VAL A 215 -9.15 -6.38 13.93
CA VAL A 215 -10.28 -6.36 14.87
C VAL A 215 -9.76 -6.64 16.29
N PRO A 216 -9.93 -5.72 17.27
CA PRO A 216 -10.50 -4.37 17.13
C PRO A 216 -9.67 -3.48 16.20
N TRP A 217 -10.32 -2.48 15.59
CA TRP A 217 -9.66 -1.56 14.67
C TRP A 217 -8.49 -0.84 15.33
N ARG A 218 -7.38 -0.78 14.61
CA ARG A 218 -6.20 0.04 14.89
C ARG A 218 -5.62 0.51 13.55
N PRO A 219 -4.80 1.58 13.51
CA PRO A 219 -4.07 1.97 12.30
C PRO A 219 -3.38 0.77 11.67
N TRP A 220 -3.46 0.66 10.34
CA TRP A 220 -2.92 -0.48 9.62
C TRP A 220 -2.57 -0.11 8.18
N GLU A 221 -1.68 -0.91 7.60
CA GLU A 221 -1.17 -0.75 6.25
C GLU A 221 -1.03 -2.13 5.61
N ALA A 222 -1.80 -2.38 4.56
CA ALA A 222 -1.59 -3.57 3.74
C ALA A 222 -0.40 -3.35 2.81
N CYS A 223 0.61 -4.21 2.91
CA CYS A 223 1.65 -4.27 1.90
C CYS A 223 1.25 -5.29 0.82
N MET A 224 1.25 -4.83 -0.44
CA MET A 224 0.85 -5.63 -1.61
C MET A 224 1.88 -5.54 -2.72
N THR A 225 2.18 -6.66 -3.37
CA THR A 225 3.02 -6.71 -4.56
C THR A 225 2.25 -6.24 -5.80
N LEU A 226 2.94 -5.65 -6.78
CA LEU A 226 2.30 -5.30 -8.06
C LEU A 226 2.27 -6.48 -9.04
N ASN A 227 3.28 -7.34 -9.00
CA ASN A 227 3.25 -8.68 -9.60
C ASN A 227 3.18 -9.74 -8.48
N ARG A 228 3.89 -10.87 -8.59
CA ARG A 228 3.94 -11.93 -7.56
C ARG A 228 5.22 -11.90 -6.72
N HIS A 229 6.07 -10.89 -6.86
CA HIS A 229 7.35 -10.78 -6.13
C HIS A 229 7.54 -9.40 -5.49
N TRP A 230 8.30 -9.34 -4.40
CA TRP A 230 8.73 -8.09 -3.79
C TRP A 230 9.94 -7.53 -4.55
N GLY A 231 11.05 -8.27 -4.52
CA GLY A 231 12.22 -7.98 -5.32
C GLY A 231 12.02 -8.32 -6.80
N PHE A 232 12.87 -7.76 -7.66
CA PHE A 232 12.76 -7.97 -9.10
C PHE A 232 12.86 -9.46 -9.47
N HIS A 233 11.90 -9.92 -10.28
CA HIS A 233 11.90 -11.25 -10.88
C HIS A 233 11.77 -11.11 -12.40
N LYS A 234 12.83 -11.45 -13.14
CA LYS A 234 12.99 -11.20 -14.58
C LYS A 234 11.88 -11.80 -15.44
N HIS A 235 11.30 -12.91 -14.99
CA HIS A 235 10.29 -13.67 -15.72
C HIS A 235 8.89 -13.60 -15.11
N ASP A 236 8.68 -12.76 -14.09
CA ASP A 236 7.34 -12.55 -13.55
C ASP A 236 6.65 -11.41 -14.28
N THR A 237 5.82 -11.78 -15.24
CA THR A 237 5.01 -10.86 -16.05
C THR A 237 3.55 -10.81 -15.60
N TYR A 238 3.21 -11.43 -14.46
CA TYR A 238 1.85 -11.42 -13.92
C TYR A 238 1.58 -10.12 -13.17
N TRP A 239 1.43 -9.04 -13.92
CA TRP A 239 1.13 -7.71 -13.40
C TRP A 239 -0.35 -7.57 -13.08
N LYS A 240 -0.66 -7.04 -11.89
CA LYS A 240 -2.01 -6.57 -11.58
C LYS A 240 -2.36 -5.41 -12.50
N SER A 241 -3.62 -5.35 -12.90
CA SER A 241 -4.16 -4.24 -13.67
C SER A 241 -4.30 -2.97 -12.81
N PRO A 242 -4.39 -1.78 -13.42
CA PRO A 242 -4.71 -0.56 -12.69
C PRO A 242 -6.07 -0.63 -11.97
N LEU A 243 -7.01 -1.41 -12.48
CA LEU A 243 -8.33 -1.60 -11.85
C LEU A 243 -8.22 -2.39 -10.54
N GLU A 244 -7.45 -3.48 -10.53
CA GLU A 244 -7.18 -4.24 -9.30
C GLU A 244 -6.51 -3.36 -8.23
N VAL A 245 -5.61 -2.46 -8.63
CA VAL A 245 -4.99 -1.49 -7.69
C VAL A 245 -6.00 -0.49 -7.14
N ILE A 246 -6.95 -0.01 -7.96
CA ILE A 246 -8.05 0.83 -7.49
C ILE A 246 -8.93 0.06 -6.49
N GLU A 247 -9.26 -1.20 -6.77
CA GLU A 247 -10.02 -2.03 -5.84
C GLU A 247 -9.30 -2.20 -4.50
N MET A 248 -7.98 -2.45 -4.52
CA MET A 248 -7.15 -2.51 -3.31
C MET A 248 -7.19 -1.20 -2.52
N LEU A 249 -7.08 -0.05 -3.21
CA LEU A 249 -7.15 1.27 -2.58
C LEU A 249 -8.50 1.54 -1.93
N LEU A 250 -9.58 1.23 -2.63
CA LEU A 250 -10.95 1.39 -2.11
C LEU A 250 -11.18 0.47 -0.90
N THR A 251 -10.70 -0.77 -0.97
CA THR A 251 -10.73 -1.73 0.14
C THR A 251 -10.05 -1.18 1.40
N CYS A 252 -8.81 -0.72 1.26
CA CYS A 252 -8.05 -0.15 2.37
C CYS A 252 -8.76 1.10 2.92
N SER A 253 -9.31 1.94 2.04
CA SER A 253 -10.02 3.16 2.42
C SER A 253 -11.26 2.87 3.28
N VAL A 254 -12.06 1.85 2.90
CA VAL A 254 -13.22 1.39 3.69
C VAL A 254 -12.80 0.91 5.08
N GLY A 255 -11.72 0.13 5.16
CA GLY A 255 -11.16 -0.31 6.43
C GLY A 255 -10.36 0.77 7.17
N LYS A 256 -10.37 2.01 6.66
CA LYS A 256 -9.61 3.15 7.17
C LYS A 256 -8.10 2.87 7.33
N GLY A 257 -7.55 1.99 6.50
CA GLY A 257 -6.13 1.66 6.42
C GLY A 257 -5.40 2.37 5.30
N ASN A 258 -4.13 2.02 5.15
CA ASN A 258 -3.28 2.43 4.05
C ASN A 258 -2.96 1.24 3.13
N LEU A 259 -2.74 1.52 1.85
CA LEU A 259 -2.11 0.59 0.90
C LEU A 259 -0.65 0.98 0.71
N LEU A 260 0.27 0.04 0.92
CA LEU A 260 1.68 0.15 0.58
C LEU A 260 1.96 -0.76 -0.61
N LEU A 261 1.99 -0.18 -1.82
CA LEU A 261 2.10 -0.93 -3.07
C LEU A 261 3.55 -1.05 -3.51
N ASN A 262 4.03 -2.27 -3.68
CA ASN A 262 5.43 -2.55 -3.99
C ASN A 262 5.77 -2.46 -5.48
N ILE A 263 6.95 -1.91 -5.75
CA ILE A 263 7.70 -2.07 -6.99
C ILE A 263 9.08 -2.71 -6.70
N GLY A 264 9.59 -3.47 -7.66
CA GLY A 264 10.94 -4.05 -7.62
C GLY A 264 11.79 -3.56 -8.78
N PRO A 265 12.65 -2.54 -8.60
CA PRO A 265 13.59 -2.09 -9.62
C PRO A 265 14.53 -3.21 -10.07
N ASP A 266 14.88 -3.22 -11.36
CA ASP A 266 15.77 -4.20 -11.96
C ASP A 266 17.24 -4.03 -11.53
N ALA A 267 18.14 -4.88 -12.03
CA ALA A 267 19.57 -4.85 -11.71
C ALA A 267 20.26 -3.49 -11.91
N THR A 268 19.75 -2.65 -12.83
CA THR A 268 20.28 -1.32 -13.10
C THR A 268 19.68 -0.25 -12.19
N GLY A 269 18.65 -0.60 -11.41
CA GLY A 269 17.87 0.32 -10.60
C GLY A 269 16.71 0.98 -11.35
N SER A 270 16.44 0.58 -12.59
CA SER A 270 15.29 1.06 -13.36
C SER A 270 14.00 0.41 -12.89
N VAL A 271 12.93 1.18 -12.81
CA VAL A 271 11.59 0.64 -12.55
C VAL A 271 11.08 -0.07 -13.82
N PRO A 272 10.57 -1.31 -13.73
CA PRO A 272 9.95 -1.98 -14.87
C PRO A 272 8.83 -1.13 -15.47
N SER A 273 8.77 -1.01 -16.79
CA SER A 273 7.81 -0.13 -17.48
C SER A 273 6.36 -0.46 -17.12
N ALA A 274 6.00 -1.74 -17.09
CA ALA A 274 4.68 -2.19 -16.66
C ALA A 274 4.31 -1.66 -15.26
N SER A 275 5.25 -1.69 -14.30
CA SER A 275 5.02 -1.13 -12.97
C SER A 275 4.78 0.37 -13.02
N GLY A 276 5.61 1.10 -13.75
CA GLY A 276 5.48 2.55 -13.91
C GLY A 276 4.17 2.95 -14.57
N ASP A 277 3.75 2.25 -15.61
CA ASP A 277 2.51 2.53 -16.35
C ASP A 277 1.27 2.30 -15.49
N ILE A 278 1.25 1.23 -14.70
CA ILE A 278 0.15 0.96 -13.77
C ILE A 278 0.06 2.04 -12.69
N VAL A 279 1.19 2.37 -12.06
CA VAL A 279 1.24 3.40 -11.01
C VAL A 279 0.74 4.74 -11.56
N ARG A 280 1.21 5.17 -12.74
CA ARG A 280 0.75 6.41 -13.38
C ARG A 280 -0.74 6.38 -13.73
N LYS A 281 -1.24 5.25 -14.22
CA LYS A 281 -2.66 5.11 -14.58
C LYS A 281 -3.57 5.23 -13.35
N VAL A 282 -3.18 4.63 -12.23
CA VAL A 282 -3.90 4.76 -10.94
C VAL A 282 -3.82 6.19 -10.44
N GLY A 283 -2.64 6.81 -10.47
CA GLY A 283 -2.49 8.20 -10.05
C GLY A 283 -3.29 9.19 -10.91
N GLN A 284 -3.44 8.92 -12.21
CA GLN A 284 -4.34 9.68 -13.07
C GLN A 284 -5.79 9.54 -12.61
N TRP A 285 -6.26 8.33 -12.34
CA TRP A 285 -7.61 8.10 -11.82
C TRP A 285 -7.85 8.81 -10.47
N ILE A 286 -6.85 8.82 -9.58
CA ILE A 286 -6.91 9.58 -8.31
C ILE A 286 -7.10 11.08 -8.58
N ARG A 287 -6.36 11.66 -9.54
CA ARG A 287 -6.52 13.08 -9.93
C ARG A 287 -7.88 13.36 -10.58
N ASP A 288 -8.43 12.39 -11.30
CA ASP A 288 -9.71 12.49 -12.02
C ASP A 288 -10.95 12.27 -11.11
N GLY A 289 -10.78 12.38 -9.80
CA GLY A 289 -11.86 12.38 -8.80
C GLY A 289 -11.66 11.37 -7.68
N GLY A 290 -10.74 10.41 -7.84
CA GLY A 290 -10.51 9.37 -6.84
C GLY A 290 -9.99 9.89 -5.50
N ALA A 291 -9.29 11.02 -5.47
CA ALA A 291 -8.77 11.62 -4.24
C ALA A 291 -9.84 11.88 -3.17
N GLU A 292 -11.06 12.25 -3.58
CA GLU A 292 -12.16 12.50 -2.64
C GLU A 292 -12.66 11.21 -1.99
N LEU A 293 -12.68 10.10 -2.75
CA LEU A 293 -13.04 8.77 -2.24
C LEU A 293 -12.06 8.34 -1.14
N LEU A 294 -10.75 8.46 -1.37
CA LEU A 294 -9.74 7.96 -0.43
C LEU A 294 -9.75 8.68 0.93
N ALA A 295 -10.30 9.88 1.02
CA ALA A 295 -10.30 10.67 2.26
C ALA A 295 -11.26 10.12 3.33
N GLY A 296 -12.43 9.62 2.93
CA GLY A 296 -13.51 9.35 3.88
C GLY A 296 -14.54 8.30 3.45
N LEU A 297 -14.21 7.45 2.48
CA LEU A 297 -15.14 6.45 1.94
C LEU A 297 -15.86 5.63 3.01
N GLU A 298 -17.18 5.73 3.04
CA GLU A 298 -18.05 4.83 3.78
C GLU A 298 -18.63 3.79 2.81
N PRO A 299 -18.58 2.49 3.14
CA PRO A 299 -19.17 1.46 2.31
C PRO A 299 -20.69 1.59 2.30
N MET A 300 -21.30 1.41 1.12
CA MET A 300 -22.74 1.27 1.03
C MET A 300 -23.12 -0.17 1.37
N PRO A 301 -24.01 -0.42 2.36
CA PRO A 301 -24.16 -1.76 2.88
C PRO A 301 -24.88 -2.75 1.92
N PHE A 302 -25.32 -2.32 0.73
CA PHE A 302 -25.92 -3.16 -0.34
C PHE A 302 -25.05 -3.32 -1.59
N ALA A 303 -24.00 -2.52 -1.69
CA ALA A 303 -23.09 -2.56 -2.83
C ALA A 303 -21.70 -2.60 -2.23
N PRO A 304 -21.22 -3.79 -1.85
CA PRO A 304 -19.91 -3.90 -1.26
C PRO A 304 -18.91 -3.38 -2.29
N ILE A 305 -17.97 -2.58 -1.79
CA ILE A 305 -16.91 -1.99 -2.63
C ILE A 305 -16.05 -3.08 -3.28
N ILE A 306 -15.99 -4.25 -2.65
CA ILE A 306 -15.36 -5.46 -3.14
C ILE A 306 -16.46 -6.48 -3.34
N ARG A 307 -16.54 -7.04 -4.54
CA ARG A 307 -17.37 -8.22 -4.77
C ARG A 307 -16.55 -9.44 -4.44
N GLU A 308 -17.08 -10.32 -3.60
CA GLU A 308 -16.50 -11.62 -3.36
C GLU A 308 -16.71 -12.53 -4.58
N PRO A 309 -15.89 -13.58 -4.75
CA PRO A 309 -16.17 -14.62 -5.73
C PRO A 309 -17.59 -15.17 -5.54
N ASN A 310 -18.42 -15.06 -6.58
CA ASN A 310 -19.86 -15.39 -6.64
C ASN A 310 -20.84 -14.29 -6.22
N ASP A 311 -20.37 -13.12 -5.77
CA ASP A 311 -21.24 -11.95 -5.64
C ASP A 311 -21.77 -11.58 -7.01
N ARG A 312 -23.10 -11.61 -7.12
CA ARG A 312 -23.78 -11.09 -8.29
C ARG A 312 -23.95 -9.59 -8.07
N GLY A 313 -23.64 -8.80 -9.10
CA GLY A 313 -23.91 -7.36 -9.11
C GLY A 313 -25.40 -7.06 -9.21
N ASP A 314 -26.21 -7.67 -8.33
CA ASP A 314 -27.66 -7.74 -8.43
C ASP A 314 -28.31 -6.36 -8.39
N TRP A 315 -27.62 -5.38 -7.77
CA TRP A 315 -28.08 -4.02 -7.60
C TRP A 315 -27.58 -3.03 -8.65
N ASP A 316 -26.38 -3.23 -9.18
CA ASP A 316 -25.80 -2.37 -10.21
C ASP A 316 -24.76 -3.15 -11.03
N HIS A 317 -24.78 -2.95 -12.33
CA HIS A 317 -23.89 -3.64 -13.26
C HIS A 317 -22.71 -2.77 -13.69
N ALA A 318 -22.67 -1.50 -13.30
CA ALA A 318 -21.67 -0.53 -13.74
C ALA A 318 -20.46 -0.46 -12.80
N GLY A 319 -20.64 -0.65 -11.49
CA GLY A 319 -19.52 -0.76 -10.55
C GLY A 319 -19.88 -0.47 -9.10
N PRO A 320 -18.87 -0.29 -8.22
CA PRO A 320 -19.10 -0.09 -6.80
C PRO A 320 -19.60 1.32 -6.48
N PHE A 321 -20.27 1.42 -5.32
CA PHE A 321 -20.68 2.69 -4.73
C PHE A 321 -19.86 3.00 -3.49
N GLY A 322 -19.74 4.30 -3.22
CA GLY A 322 -19.28 4.82 -1.95
C GLY A 322 -20.11 5.99 -1.50
N ALA A 323 -20.07 6.31 -0.21
CA ALA A 323 -20.63 7.55 0.29
C ALA A 323 -19.63 8.30 1.15
N TYR A 324 -19.76 9.61 1.17
CA TYR A 324 -19.07 10.46 2.12
C TYR A 324 -19.94 11.70 2.34
N ASP A 325 -20.31 11.96 3.60
CA ASP A 325 -21.19 13.08 3.96
C ASP A 325 -22.51 13.06 3.16
N HIS A 326 -22.81 14.10 2.39
CA HIS A 326 -23.99 14.21 1.52
C HIS A 326 -23.70 13.81 0.06
N LYS A 327 -22.62 13.07 -0.20
CA LYS A 327 -22.26 12.65 -1.56
C LYS A 327 -22.33 11.14 -1.72
N LEU A 328 -23.03 10.71 -2.76
CA LEU A 328 -22.96 9.35 -3.28
C LEU A 328 -21.98 9.34 -4.46
N PHE A 329 -21.10 8.35 -4.49
CA PHE A 329 -20.17 8.13 -5.58
C PHE A 329 -20.52 6.81 -6.26
N GLN A 330 -20.53 6.82 -7.59
CA GLN A 330 -20.57 5.60 -8.39
C GLN A 330 -19.34 5.54 -9.27
N ILE A 331 -18.57 4.47 -9.12
CA ILE A 331 -17.31 4.27 -9.83
C ILE A 331 -17.62 3.32 -10.98
N LEU A 332 -17.56 3.80 -12.22
CA LEU A 332 -18.00 3.04 -13.39
C LEU A 332 -16.86 2.14 -13.89
N PHE A 333 -16.73 0.95 -13.30
CA PHE A 333 -15.82 -0.08 -13.82
C PHE A 333 -16.25 -0.59 -15.19
N TYR A 334 -17.56 -0.60 -15.42
CA TYR A 334 -18.20 -0.96 -16.68
C TYR A 334 -19.09 0.20 -17.11
N TYR A 335 -18.83 0.74 -18.31
CA TYR A 335 -19.63 1.85 -18.83
C TYR A 335 -21.06 1.35 -19.16
N PRO A 336 -22.12 1.95 -18.58
CA PRO A 336 -23.50 1.47 -18.76
C PRO A 336 -24.16 1.99 -20.05
N GLY A 337 -23.41 2.67 -20.92
CA GLY A 337 -23.95 3.44 -22.04
C GLY A 337 -24.33 4.87 -21.63
N ARG A 338 -24.95 5.61 -22.55
CA ARG A 338 -25.25 7.05 -22.37
C ARG A 338 -26.29 7.37 -21.29
N LYS A 339 -26.91 6.36 -20.69
CA LYS A 339 -27.93 6.51 -19.65
C LYS A 339 -27.56 5.67 -18.44
N LEU A 340 -27.06 6.32 -17.41
CA LEU A 340 -26.88 5.70 -16.10
C LEU A 340 -28.17 5.85 -15.31
N THR A 341 -28.77 4.73 -14.88
CA THR A 341 -30.03 4.73 -14.14
C THR A 341 -29.84 4.07 -12.78
N LEU A 342 -30.21 4.76 -11.72
CA LEU A 342 -30.27 4.21 -10.36
C LEU A 342 -31.72 4.28 -9.86
N THR A 343 -32.11 3.31 -9.02
CA THR A 343 -33.45 3.22 -8.44
C THR A 343 -33.37 3.00 -6.94
N GLY A 344 -34.46 3.23 -6.23
CA GLY A 344 -34.53 3.08 -4.77
C GLY A 344 -33.92 4.24 -4.00
N LEU A 345 -33.57 5.37 -4.61
CA LEU A 345 -33.03 6.52 -3.86
C LEU A 345 -34.04 7.03 -2.83
N GLU A 346 -33.67 7.06 -1.55
CA GLU A 346 -34.52 7.55 -0.45
C GLU A 346 -34.30 9.06 -0.17
N MET A 347 -33.55 9.72 -1.05
CA MET A 347 -33.16 11.13 -0.92
C MET A 347 -33.27 11.85 -2.27
N LYS A 348 -33.46 13.17 -2.20
CA LYS A 348 -33.35 14.03 -3.38
C LYS A 348 -31.88 14.20 -3.76
N VAL A 349 -31.61 14.20 -5.06
CA VAL A 349 -30.32 14.56 -5.64
C VAL A 349 -30.39 16.02 -6.09
N ASN A 350 -29.52 16.85 -5.53
CA ASN A 350 -29.43 18.27 -5.83
C ASN A 350 -28.61 18.52 -7.10
N ALA A 351 -27.54 17.75 -7.30
CA ALA A 351 -26.68 17.83 -8.48
C ALA A 351 -26.03 16.49 -8.79
N VAL A 352 -25.70 16.28 -10.06
CA VAL A 352 -24.84 15.18 -10.51
C VAL A 352 -23.67 15.78 -11.27
N SER A 353 -22.48 15.28 -11.02
CA SER A 353 -21.26 15.77 -11.66
C SER A 353 -20.23 14.68 -11.90
N ASN A 354 -19.26 15.01 -12.74
CA ASN A 354 -18.02 14.28 -12.93
C ASN A 354 -16.87 15.30 -12.99
N LYS A 355 -15.68 14.92 -12.51
CA LYS A 355 -14.54 15.83 -12.43
C LYS A 355 -14.13 16.42 -13.79
N LYS A 356 -14.14 15.61 -14.84
CA LYS A 356 -13.72 15.98 -16.20
C LYS A 356 -14.82 16.73 -16.96
N TYR A 357 -16.08 16.31 -16.81
CA TYR A 357 -17.20 16.85 -17.59
C TYR A 357 -18.04 17.91 -16.86
N GLY A 358 -17.76 18.17 -15.58
CA GLY A 358 -18.55 19.11 -14.78
C GLY A 358 -19.94 18.57 -14.44
N LYS A 359 -20.94 19.45 -14.47
CA LYS A 359 -22.33 19.09 -14.15
C LYS A 359 -22.91 18.20 -15.25
N LEU A 360 -23.61 17.15 -14.85
CA LEU A 360 -24.30 16.21 -15.72
C LEU A 360 -25.81 16.42 -15.65
N ASP A 361 -26.47 16.28 -16.79
CA ASP A 361 -27.93 16.34 -16.85
C ASP A 361 -28.53 15.08 -16.23
N PHE A 362 -29.52 15.28 -15.36
CA PHE A 362 -30.23 14.18 -14.74
C PHE A 362 -31.71 14.51 -14.58
N LYS A 363 -32.52 13.46 -14.49
CA LYS A 363 -33.93 13.53 -14.12
C LYS A 363 -34.17 12.55 -12.99
N GLN A 364 -34.70 13.05 -11.88
CA GLN A 364 -35.15 12.22 -10.76
C GLN A 364 -36.69 12.25 -10.69
N GLU A 365 -37.31 11.07 -10.73
CA GLU A 365 -38.74 10.87 -10.56
C GLU A 365 -38.95 9.84 -9.47
N ASN A 366 -39.52 10.27 -8.33
CA ASN A 366 -39.62 9.46 -7.11
C ASN A 366 -38.25 8.92 -6.68
N ASP A 367 -38.09 7.62 -6.59
CA ASP A 367 -36.88 6.90 -6.18
C ASP A 367 -35.92 6.58 -7.33
N ARG A 368 -36.29 6.94 -8.57
CA ARG A 368 -35.49 6.68 -9.77
C ARG A 368 -34.78 7.94 -10.25
N ILE A 369 -33.48 7.83 -10.49
CA ILE A 369 -32.68 8.85 -11.17
C ILE A 369 -32.14 8.29 -12.49
N THR A 370 -32.17 9.11 -13.55
CA THR A 370 -31.50 8.83 -14.82
C THR A 370 -30.56 9.97 -15.13
N VAL A 371 -29.28 9.67 -15.30
CA VAL A 371 -28.20 10.60 -15.65
C VAL A 371 -27.83 10.40 -17.11
N THR A 372 -27.69 11.49 -17.85
CA THR A 372 -27.21 11.48 -19.23
C THR A 372 -25.69 11.59 -19.23
N LEU A 373 -25.01 10.55 -19.69
CA LEU A 373 -23.55 10.52 -19.77
C LEU A 373 -23.06 11.05 -21.13
N PRO A 374 -21.97 11.84 -21.16
CA PRO A 374 -21.29 12.23 -22.39
C PRO A 374 -20.81 11.00 -23.16
N GLU A 375 -20.92 11.04 -24.48
CA GLU A 375 -20.51 9.93 -25.36
C GLU A 375 -19.03 9.58 -25.19
N SER A 376 -18.16 10.59 -25.10
CA SER A 376 -16.72 10.41 -24.89
C SER A 376 -16.34 9.72 -23.58
N MET A 377 -17.25 9.61 -22.61
CA MET A 377 -17.00 8.97 -21.32
C MET A 377 -16.76 7.45 -21.47
N GLU A 378 -17.21 6.84 -22.56
CA GLU A 378 -16.99 5.40 -22.83
C GLU A 378 -15.51 5.01 -22.95
N HIS A 379 -14.63 6.00 -23.20
CA HIS A 379 -13.18 5.81 -23.30
C HIS A 379 -12.45 6.21 -22.02
N ASP A 380 -13.14 6.75 -21.02
CA ASP A 380 -12.53 7.12 -19.76
C ASP A 380 -12.31 5.87 -18.90
N PHE A 381 -11.20 5.88 -18.16
CA PHE A 381 -10.84 4.78 -17.30
C PHE A 381 -11.50 4.92 -15.93
N ALA A 382 -12.45 4.04 -15.63
CA ALA A 382 -13.18 3.99 -14.36
C ALA A 382 -13.75 5.34 -13.89
N PRO A 383 -14.50 6.10 -14.73
CA PRO A 383 -14.96 7.43 -14.37
C PRO A 383 -15.86 7.42 -13.12
N ILE A 384 -15.74 8.46 -12.31
CA ILE A 384 -16.49 8.60 -11.06
C ILE A 384 -17.64 9.58 -11.28
N ILE A 385 -18.86 9.14 -11.02
CA ILE A 385 -20.06 9.98 -10.99
C ILE A 385 -20.35 10.35 -9.54
N VAL A 386 -20.48 11.65 -9.29
CA VAL A 386 -20.75 12.20 -7.95
C VAL A 386 -22.16 12.75 -7.93
N PHE A 387 -22.97 12.29 -6.97
CA PHE A 387 -24.32 12.77 -6.72
C PHE A 387 -24.30 13.56 -5.41
N ASP A 388 -24.53 14.87 -5.49
CA ASP A 388 -24.75 15.70 -4.30
C ASP A 388 -26.20 15.52 -3.83
N CYS A 389 -26.38 14.95 -2.65
CA CYS A 389 -27.67 14.58 -2.09
C CYS A 389 -28.17 15.62 -1.08
N ALA A 390 -29.49 15.70 -0.89
CA ALA A 390 -30.11 16.57 0.10
C ALA A 390 -29.92 16.09 1.56
N SER A 391 -29.52 14.83 1.74
CA SER A 391 -29.21 14.19 3.01
C SER A 391 -28.14 13.12 2.78
N LYS A 392 -27.65 12.51 3.86
CA LYS A 392 -26.76 11.34 3.78
C LYS A 392 -27.33 10.29 2.79
N PRO A 393 -26.52 9.78 1.84
CA PRO A 393 -27.02 8.86 0.84
C PRO A 393 -27.66 7.61 1.41
N SER A 394 -28.83 7.25 0.88
CA SER A 394 -29.54 6.03 1.25
C SER A 394 -30.31 5.46 0.05
N ILE A 395 -30.20 4.15 -0.17
CA ILE A 395 -30.92 3.45 -1.24
C ILE A 395 -31.70 2.29 -0.64
N TYR A 396 -32.99 2.23 -0.96
CA TYR A 396 -33.90 1.19 -0.56
C TYR A 396 -33.75 -0.06 -1.44
N ARG A 397 -33.64 -1.22 -0.78
CA ARG A 397 -33.07 -2.45 -1.33
C ARG A 397 -34.09 -3.52 -1.80
N THR A 398 -35.22 -3.17 -2.43
CA THR A 398 -36.09 -4.18 -3.09
C THR A 398 -36.30 -3.99 -4.60
N GLY A 399 -35.19 -3.88 -5.33
CA GLY A 399 -35.09 -4.03 -6.78
C GLY A 399 -35.79 -2.99 -7.65
N GLY A 400 -36.11 -1.79 -7.16
CA GLY A 400 -36.62 -0.70 -8.00
C GLY A 400 -37.91 -0.99 -8.79
N MET A 401 -38.58 -2.13 -8.54
CA MET A 401 -39.82 -2.48 -9.23
C MET A 401 -41.05 -1.85 -8.58
N ARG A 402 -40.99 -1.53 -7.27
CA ARG A 402 -42.02 -0.78 -6.55
C ARG A 402 -41.49 -0.14 -5.28
N THR A 403 -41.95 1.07 -4.98
CA THR A 403 -41.88 1.65 -3.63
C THR A 403 -42.93 0.96 -2.75
N PRO A 404 -42.57 0.36 -1.60
CA PRO A 404 -43.57 -0.26 -0.73
C PRO A 404 -44.53 0.80 -0.19
N SER A 405 -45.81 0.45 -0.08
CA SER A 405 -46.85 1.32 0.52
C SER A 405 -46.86 1.31 2.05
N VAL A 406 -45.96 0.55 2.67
CA VAL A 406 -45.83 0.36 4.12
C VAL A 406 -44.36 0.40 4.50
N GLU A 407 -44.07 0.75 5.75
CA GLU A 407 -42.72 0.63 6.30
C GLU A 407 -42.28 -0.84 6.22
N HIS A 408 -41.14 -1.08 5.59
CA HIS A 408 -40.62 -2.41 5.33
C HIS A 408 -39.20 -2.49 5.91
N PRO A 409 -38.82 -3.59 6.58
CA PRO A 409 -37.46 -3.74 7.07
C PRO A 409 -36.48 -3.60 5.89
N ARG A 410 -35.38 -2.86 6.11
CA ARG A 410 -34.25 -2.86 5.18
C ARG A 410 -33.80 -4.31 5.01
N TYR A 411 -33.34 -4.69 3.81
CA TYR A 411 -33.09 -6.07 3.33
C TYR A 411 -32.41 -7.03 4.32
N ASP A 412 -31.69 -6.54 5.34
CA ASP A 412 -31.22 -7.33 6.48
C ASP A 412 -31.85 -6.87 7.80
N PRO A 413 -32.90 -7.56 8.30
CA PRO A 413 -33.34 -7.43 9.69
C PRO A 413 -32.43 -8.20 10.68
N VAL A 414 -31.43 -8.93 10.19
CA VAL A 414 -30.49 -9.76 10.97
C VAL A 414 -29.08 -9.57 10.38
N GLN A 415 -28.01 -9.69 11.18
CA GLN A 415 -26.66 -9.85 10.61
C GLN A 415 -26.71 -11.02 9.60
N PRO A 416 -26.02 -10.93 8.45
CA PRO A 416 -26.01 -12.03 7.50
C PRO A 416 -25.66 -13.33 8.22
N ASP A 417 -26.52 -14.35 8.09
CA ASP A 417 -26.29 -15.71 8.61
C ASP A 417 -25.02 -16.35 8.00
N ILE A 418 -24.42 -15.68 7.02
CA ILE A 418 -23.07 -15.93 6.52
C ILE A 418 -22.10 -15.19 7.45
N ALA A 419 -21.80 -15.85 8.58
CA ALA A 419 -20.68 -15.48 9.41
C ALA A 419 -19.40 -15.37 8.55
N TYR A 420 -18.77 -14.21 8.60
CA TYR A 420 -17.45 -13.93 8.06
C TYR A 420 -16.39 -14.88 8.62
#